data_AF-A0A143ZIP1-F1
#
_entry.id   AF-A0A143ZIP1-F1
#
_cell.length_a   1.000
_cell.length_b   1.000
_cell.length_c   1.000
_cell.angle_alpha   90.00
_cell.angle_beta   90.00
_cell.angle_gamma   90.00
#
_symmetry.space_group_name_H-M   'P 1'
#
loop_
_entity.id
_entity.type
_entity.pdbx_description
1 polymer ?
#
loop_
_entity_poly.entity_id
_entity_poly.type
_entity_poly.pdbx_seq_one_letter_code
_entity_poly.pdbx_strand_id
1 'polypeptide(L)'
;MSAPRPITSYSQGYALCNAAGSLLGHTYRATAAAAIEASFPSSDPTSAAKWAERQALGWTVEHVFARVFTPIFFKSADLIERENDEVAA
;
A
#
# COMPACT_ATOMS: atom_id res chain seq x y z
N MET A 1 6.34 24.32 -15.85
CA MET A 1 5.05 24.50 -15.12
C MET A 1 5.03 23.51 -13.97
N SER A 2 4.92 23.96 -12.72
CA SER A 2 4.87 23.06 -11.55
C SER A 2 3.49 22.40 -11.51
N ALA A 3 3.42 21.07 -11.62
CA ALA A 3 2.16 20.35 -11.46
C ALA A 3 1.55 20.64 -10.06
N PRO A 4 0.21 20.77 -9.95
CA PRO A 4 -0.45 20.96 -8.67
C PRO A 4 -0.13 19.78 -7.74
N ARG A 5 0.31 20.07 -6.52
CA ARG A 5 0.58 19.03 -5.51
C ARG A 5 -0.76 18.38 -5.13
N PRO A 6 -0.91 17.05 -5.23
CA PRO A 6 -2.14 16.39 -4.84
C PRO A 6 -2.54 16.73 -3.40
N ILE A 7 -3.82 17.02 -3.18
CA ILE A 7 -4.40 17.22 -1.84
C ILE A 7 -4.25 15.89 -1.08
N THR A 8 -3.75 15.95 0.14
CA THR A 8 -3.52 14.76 0.97
C THR A 8 -4.84 14.20 1.45
N SER A 9 -5.30 13.09 0.87
CA SER A 9 -6.38 12.30 1.47
C SER A 9 -5.76 11.38 2.52
N TYR A 10 -6.16 11.54 3.77
CA TYR A 10 -5.78 10.63 4.85
C TYR A 10 -6.82 9.52 4.95
N SER A 11 -6.35 8.29 5.06
CA SER A 11 -7.19 7.15 5.44
C SER A 11 -6.64 6.52 6.71
N GLN A 12 -7.53 5.93 7.52
CA GLN A 12 -7.19 5.19 8.73
C GLN A 12 -7.30 3.70 8.47
N GLY A 13 -6.42 2.93 9.09
CA GLY A 13 -6.42 1.47 8.96
C GLY A 13 -5.35 0.82 9.83
N TYR A 14 -4.94 -0.37 9.43
CA TYR A 14 -4.01 -1.22 10.16
C TYR A 14 -2.88 -1.69 9.24
N ALA A 15 -1.68 -1.79 9.78
CA ALA A 15 -0.53 -2.37 9.08
C ALA A 15 0.33 -3.17 10.05
N LEU A 16 1.07 -4.15 9.54
CA LEU A 16 2.04 -4.90 10.33
C LEU A 16 3.24 -4.03 10.69
N CYS A 17 3.73 -4.19 11.91
CA CYS A 17 4.99 -3.62 12.37
C CYS A 17 5.93 -4.76 12.71
N ASN A 18 7.17 -4.70 12.22
CA ASN A 18 8.15 -5.72 12.53
C ASN A 18 8.81 -5.48 13.91
N ALA A 19 9.57 -6.46 14.37
CA ALA A 19 10.30 -6.40 15.64
C ALA A 19 11.28 -5.21 15.78
N ALA A 20 11.72 -4.63 14.66
CA ALA A 20 12.59 -3.46 14.66
C ALA A 20 11.81 -2.13 14.77
N GLY A 21 10.48 -2.17 14.88
CA GLY A 21 9.61 -1.00 14.91
C GLY A 21 9.32 -0.41 13.53
N SER A 22 9.63 -1.14 12.45
CA SER A 22 9.37 -0.68 11.08
C SER A 22 8.01 -1.13 10.59
N LEU A 23 7.21 -0.17 10.14
CA LEU A 23 5.89 -0.42 9.56
C LEU A 23 6.01 -1.01 8.13
N LEU A 24 5.25 -2.07 7.86
CA LEU A 24 5.16 -2.73 6.57
C LEU A 24 4.02 -2.11 5.76
N GLY A 25 4.27 -0.97 5.11
CA GLY A 25 3.23 -0.19 4.43
C GLY A 25 2.38 -0.96 3.38
N HIS A 26 2.93 -2.00 2.74
CA HIS A 26 2.19 -2.83 1.77
C HIS A 26 1.07 -3.69 2.41
N THR A 27 1.13 -3.88 3.73
CA THR A 27 0.12 -4.59 4.52
C THR A 27 -1.05 -3.70 4.96
N TYR A 28 -1.02 -2.40 4.63
CA TYR A 28 -2.08 -1.47 5.02
C TYR A 28 -3.46 -1.93 4.54
N ARG A 29 -4.40 -2.14 5.46
CA ARG A 29 -5.79 -2.52 5.19
C ARG A 29 -6.75 -1.85 6.18
N ALA A 30 -8.04 -1.87 5.86
CA ALA A 30 -9.08 -1.29 6.71
C ALA A 30 -9.22 -2.00 8.08
N THR A 31 -8.83 -3.28 8.18
CA THR A 31 -8.96 -4.08 9.40
C THR A 31 -7.66 -4.79 9.74
N ALA A 32 -7.44 -5.03 11.03
CA ALA A 32 -6.27 -5.77 11.51
C ALA A 32 -6.16 -7.18 10.91
N ALA A 33 -7.30 -7.90 10.81
CA ALA A 33 -7.34 -9.23 10.20
C ALA A 33 -6.92 -9.19 8.72
N ALA A 34 -7.39 -8.21 7.95
CA ALA A 34 -7.00 -8.06 6.55
C ALA A 34 -5.52 -7.69 6.40
N ALA A 35 -4.96 -6.91 7.33
CA ALA A 35 -3.54 -6.56 7.33
C ALA A 35 -2.65 -7.79 7.59
N ILE A 36 -3.06 -8.68 8.49
CA ILE A 36 -2.41 -9.97 8.71
C ILE A 36 -2.54 -10.84 7.44
N GLU A 37 -3.75 -10.97 6.90
CA GLU A 37 -4.04 -11.76 5.69
C GLU A 37 -3.18 -11.34 4.47
N ALA A 38 -2.82 -10.06 4.40
CA ALA A 38 -1.96 -9.54 3.32
C ALA A 38 -0.54 -10.11 3.31
N SER A 39 0.00 -10.53 4.46
CA SER A 39 1.32 -11.20 4.56
C SER A 39 1.25 -12.67 4.96
N PHE A 40 0.18 -13.07 5.65
CA PHE A 40 -0.06 -14.41 6.16
C PHE A 40 -1.44 -14.88 5.70
N PRO A 41 -1.60 -15.22 4.42
CA PRO A 41 -2.90 -15.56 3.87
C PRO A 41 -3.41 -16.87 4.47
N SER A 42 -4.68 -16.89 4.88
CA SER A 42 -5.41 -18.05 5.39
C SER A 42 -5.45 -19.23 4.41
N SER A 43 -5.23 -18.99 3.12
CA SER A 43 -5.10 -20.03 2.10
C SER A 43 -3.81 -20.85 2.25
N ASP A 44 -2.76 -20.31 2.88
CA ASP A 44 -1.56 -21.08 3.25
C ASP A 44 -1.77 -21.69 4.66
N PRO A 45 -1.84 -23.03 4.78
CA PRO A 45 -2.08 -23.70 6.06
C PRO A 45 -0.98 -23.44 7.11
N THR A 46 0.20 -22.98 6.69
CA THR A 46 1.30 -22.63 7.59
C THR A 46 1.28 -21.17 8.03
N SER A 47 0.43 -20.32 7.45
CA SER A 47 0.35 -18.89 7.76
C SER A 47 0.05 -18.61 9.22
N ALA A 48 -0.88 -19.36 9.83
CA ALA A 48 -1.22 -19.16 11.23
C ALA A 48 -0.03 -19.42 12.16
N ALA A 49 0.73 -20.50 11.90
CA ALA A 49 1.94 -20.84 12.66
C ALA A 49 3.03 -19.78 12.44
N LYS A 50 3.29 -19.40 11.18
CA LYS A 50 4.24 -18.33 10.84
C LYS A 50 3.88 -17.02 11.52
N TRP A 51 2.60 -16.65 11.56
CA TRP A 51 2.18 -15.42 12.23
C TRP A 51 2.42 -15.48 13.73
N ALA A 52 2.10 -16.61 14.40
CA ALA A 52 2.39 -16.81 15.81
C ALA A 52 3.90 -16.72 16.12
N GLU A 53 4.76 -17.31 15.27
CA GLU A 53 6.22 -17.18 15.39
C GLU A 53 6.66 -15.72 15.28
N ARG A 54 6.08 -14.95 14.35
CA ARG A 54 6.42 -13.54 14.16
C ARG A 54 5.96 -12.68 15.34
N GLN A 55 4.79 -12.98 15.90
CA GLN A 55 4.33 -12.34 17.13
C GLN A 55 5.29 -12.62 18.30
N ALA A 56 5.78 -13.85 18.42
CA ALA A 56 6.78 -14.20 19.44
C ALA A 56 8.11 -13.43 19.26
N LEU A 57 8.46 -13.09 18.01
CA LEU A 57 9.59 -12.23 17.68
C LEU A 57 9.32 -10.74 17.90
N GLY A 58 8.12 -10.35 18.36
CA GLY A 58 7.75 -8.95 18.62
C GLY A 58 7.08 -8.23 17.45
N TRP A 59 6.54 -8.95 16.46
CA TRP A 59 5.73 -8.32 15.42
C TRP A 59 4.34 -7.98 15.96
N THR A 60 3.82 -6.83 15.55
CA THR A 60 2.52 -6.33 15.97
C THR A 60 1.68 -5.88 14.78
N VAL A 61 0.40 -5.63 15.03
CA VAL A 61 -0.51 -4.97 14.09
C VAL A 61 -0.83 -3.60 14.69
N GLU A 62 -0.47 -2.54 13.98
CA GLU A 62 -0.59 -1.18 14.46
C GLU A 62 -1.69 -0.43 13.72
N HIS A 63 -2.43 0.41 14.45
CA HIS A 63 -3.37 1.36 13.87
C HIS A 63 -2.61 2.56 13.30
N VAL A 64 -2.83 2.86 12.01
CA VAL A 64 -2.04 3.84 11.26
C VAL A 64 -2.90 4.77 10.42
N PHE A 65 -2.31 5.92 10.11
CA PHE A 65 -2.86 6.88 9.15
C PHE A 65 -2.02 6.83 7.87
N ALA A 66 -2.63 6.44 6.76
CA ALA A 66 -1.99 6.40 5.46
C ALA A 66 -2.31 7.66 4.65
N ARG A 67 -1.25 8.29 4.12
CA ARG A 67 -1.38 9.35 3.12
C ARG A 67 -1.57 8.71 1.74
N VAL A 68 -2.75 8.88 1.17
CA VAL A 68 -3.04 8.43 -0.19
C VAL A 68 -2.49 9.48 -1.16
N PHE A 69 -1.54 9.07 -1.99
CA PHE A 69 -1.14 9.88 -3.14
C PHE A 69 -2.20 9.70 -4.22
N THR A 70 -2.90 10.78 -4.59
CA THR A 70 -3.82 10.72 -5.72
C THR A 70 -3.01 10.45 -6.98
N PRO A 71 -3.16 9.28 -7.62
CA PRO A 71 -2.48 9.03 -8.87
C PRO A 71 -2.98 10.04 -9.91
N ILE A 72 -2.04 10.67 -10.62
CA ILE A 72 -2.36 11.43 -11.82
C ILE A 72 -2.50 10.38 -12.92
N PHE A 73 -3.74 10.03 -13.26
CA PHE A 73 -4.01 9.22 -14.43
C PHE A 73 -3.88 10.10 -15.67
N PHE A 74 -2.93 9.80 -16.56
CA PHE A 74 -2.95 10.35 -17.90
C PHE A 74 -4.19 9.78 -18.60
N LYS A 75 -5.07 10.66 -19.10
CA LYS A 75 -6.18 10.17 -19.93
C LYS A 75 -5.56 9.58 -21.18
N SER A 76 -6.07 8.43 -21.63
CA SER A 76 -5.58 7.77 -22.85
C SER A 76 -5.59 8.68 -24.08
N ALA A 77 -6.43 9.73 -24.08
CA ALA A 77 -6.44 10.78 -25.10
C ALA A 77 -5.11 11.55 -25.19
N ASP A 78 -4.43 11.81 -24.06
CA ASP A 78 -3.18 12.56 -24.02
C ASP A 78 -1.97 11.74 -24.53
N LEU A 79 -2.09 10.40 -24.53
CA LEU A 79 -1.07 9.51 -25.11
C LEU A 79 -1.17 9.45 -26.64
N ILE A 80 -2.39 9.52 -27.19
CA ILE A 80 -2.62 9.53 -28.65
C ILE A 80 -2.10 10.83 -29.26
N GLU A 81 -2.25 11.98 -28.58
CA GLU A 81 -1.71 13.25 -29.07
C GLU A 81 -0.17 13.29 -29.03
N ARG A 82 0.47 12.73 -27.99
CA ARG A 82 1.94 12.63 -27.91
C ARG A 82 2.56 11.71 -28.96
N GLU A 83 1.90 10.61 -29.32
CA GLU A 83 2.38 9.71 -30.37
C GLU A 83 2.26 10.35 -31.76
N ASN A 84 1.22 11.15 -32.01
CA ASN A 84 1.08 11.89 -33.27
C ASN A 84 2.11 13.01 -33.45
N ASP A 85 2.52 13.68 -32.37
CA ASP A 85 3.56 14.73 -32.43
C ASP A 85 4.97 14.17 -32.66
N GLU A 86 5.27 12.94 -32.22
CA GLU A 86 6.56 12.27 -32.49
C GLU A 86 6.68 11.71 -33.92
N VAL A 87 5.55 11.42 -34.58
CA VAL A 87 5.53 10.91 -35.98
C VAL A 87 5.49 12.05 -37.01
N ALA A 88 5.14 13.27 -36.60
CA ALA A 88 5.05 14.45 -37.46
C ALA A 88 6.31 15.36 -37.47
N ALA A 89 7.36 14.99 -36.72
CA ALA A 89 8.66 15.68 -36.66
C ALA A 89 9.75 14.93 -37.43
#